data_AF-A0A285UI64-F1
#
_entry.id   AF-A0A285UI64-F1
#
_cell.length_a   1.000
_cell.length_b   1.000
_cell.length_c   1.000
_cell.angle_alpha   90.00
_cell.angle_beta   90.00
_cell.angle_gamma   90.00
#
_symmetry.space_group_name_H-M   'P 1'
#
loop_
_entity.id
_entity.type
_entity.pdbx_description
1 polymer ?
#
loop_
_entity_poly.entity_id
_entity_poly.type
_entity_poly.pdbx_seq_one_letter_code
_entity_poly.pdbx_strand_id
1 'polypeptide(L)' 'MTSRMHAAVCLPLFDRSELDRVRAEREELLKRLQKGGRDARSRIRMEQKVNRLTAAQVRLESQLGIGRKH' A
#
# COMPACT_ATOMS: atom_id res chain seq x y z
N MET A 1 23.24 -8.55 28.59
CA MET A 1 23.48 -7.50 27.57
C MET A 1 22.30 -7.46 26.62
N THR A 2 21.71 -6.27 26.51
CA THR A 2 20.62 -5.83 25.60
C THR A 2 19.30 -6.60 25.63
N SER A 3 18.50 -6.31 26.66
CA SER A 3 17.04 -6.22 26.51
C SER A 3 16.74 -5.35 25.30
N ARG A 4 16.32 -5.97 24.19
CA ARG A 4 15.80 -5.26 23.03
C ARG A 4 14.43 -4.72 23.45
N MET A 5 14.44 -3.50 23.98
CA MET A 5 13.24 -2.76 24.34
C MET A 5 12.30 -2.83 23.14
N HIS A 6 11.16 -3.48 23.33
CA HIS A 6 9.96 -3.21 22.53
C HIS A 6 9.59 -1.77 22.86
N ALA A 7 10.28 -0.82 22.24
CA ALA A 7 9.68 0.46 21.98
C ALA A 7 8.37 0.12 21.30
N ALA A 8 7.27 0.44 21.95
CA ALA A 8 6.06 0.79 21.26
C ALA A 8 6.50 1.83 20.23
N VAL A 9 6.88 1.36 19.04
CA VAL A 9 7.05 2.20 17.89
C VAL A 9 5.64 2.70 17.70
N CYS A 10 5.37 3.89 18.24
CA CYS A 10 4.38 4.78 17.69
C CYS A 10 4.81 4.98 16.24
N LEU A 11 4.52 3.97 15.42
CA LEU A 11 4.28 4.13 14.00
C LEU A 11 3.32 5.30 14.00
N PRO A 12 3.71 6.48 13.48
CA PRO A 12 2.85 7.64 13.52
C PRO A 12 1.49 7.15 13.00
N LEU A 13 0.43 7.30 13.80
CA LEU A 13 -0.90 6.77 13.47
C LEU A 13 -1.30 7.12 12.03
N PHE A 14 -0.82 8.28 11.57
CA PHE A 14 -0.85 8.79 10.21
C PHE A 14 -0.38 7.79 9.14
N ASP A 15 0.77 7.11 9.31
CA ASP A 15 1.30 6.19 8.31
C ASP A 15 0.50 4.88 8.21
N ARG A 16 -0.06 4.37 9.33
CA ARG A 16 -0.93 3.18 9.28
C ARG A 16 -2.27 3.48 8.62
N SER A 17 -2.87 4.63 8.92
CA SER A 17 -4.08 5.08 8.24
C SER A 17 -3.85 5.39 6.76
N GLU A 18 -2.67 5.91 6.41
CA GLU A 18 -2.28 6.14 5.02
C GLU A 18 -2.07 4.82 4.26
N LEU A 19 -1.41 3.84 4.89
CA LEU A 19 -1.26 2.49 4.35
C LEU A 19 -2.62 1.83 4.06
N ASP A 20 -3.56 1.96 5.01
CA ASP A 20 -4.92 1.42 4.87
C ASP A 20 -5.68 2.08 3.71
N ARG A 21 -5.57 3.40 3.58
CA ARG A 21 -6.14 4.14 2.43
C ARG A 21 -5.53 3.72 1.10
N VAL A 22 -4.21 3.55 1.02
CA VAL A 22 -3.51 3.10 -0.19
C VAL A 22 -3.94 1.68 -0.58
N ARG A 23 -4.11 0.79 0.41
CA ARG A 23 -4.63 -0.57 0.20
C ARG A 23 -6.07 -0.56 -0.30
N ALA A 24 -6.94 0.21 0.35
CA ALA A 24 -8.34 0.35 -0.06
C ALA A 24 -8.46 0.92 -1.49
N GLU A 25 -7.67 1.94 -1.84
CA GLU A 25 -7.66 2.51 -3.19
C GLU A 25 -7.17 1.48 -4.23
N ARG A 26 -6.13 0.69 -3.89
CA ARG A 26 -5.64 -0.39 -4.75
C ARG A 26 -6.71 -1.46 -4.99
N GLU A 27 -7.39 -1.92 -3.93
CA GLU A 27 -8.45 -2.92 -4.05
C GLU A 27 -9.65 -2.42 -4.85
N GLU A 28 -10.05 -1.16 -4.66
CA GLU A 28 -11.11 -0.55 -5.45
C GLU A 28 -10.73 -0.50 -6.94
N LEU A 29 -9.50 -0.07 -7.25
CA LEU A 29 -9.02 -0.02 -8.63
C LEU A 29 -8.95 -1.42 -9.27
N LEU A 30 -8.57 -2.44 -8.50
CA LEU A 30 -8.56 -3.84 -8.97
C LEU A 30 -9.98 -4.38 -9.20
N LYS A 31 -10.92 -4.11 -8.28
CA LYS A 31 -12.34 -4.45 -8.47
C LYS A 31 -12.90 -3.76 -9.71
N ARG A 32 -12.52 -2.49 -9.94
CA ARG A 32 -12.89 -1.74 -11.14
C ARG A 32 -12.29 -2.39 -12.38
N LEU A 33 -11.02 -2.78 -12.37
CA LEU A 33 -10.37 -3.49 -13.49
C LEU A 33 -11.03 -4.83 -13.80
N GLN A 34 -11.40 -5.61 -12.77
CA GLN A 34 -12.10 -6.91 -12.93
C GLN A 34 -13.50 -6.79 -13.52
N LYS A 35 -14.23 -5.71 -13.20
CA LYS A 35 -15.62 -5.51 -13.68
C LYS A 35 -15.73 -5.42 -15.21
N GLY A 36 -14.61 -5.30 -15.94
CA GLY A 36 -14.60 -5.26 -17.40
C GLY A 36 -15.29 -4.02 -17.98
N GLY A 37 -15.36 -3.93 -19.31
CA GLY A 37 -16.07 -2.84 -20.00
C GLY A 37 -15.32 -1.50 -20.06
N ARG A 38 -14.00 -1.49 -19.90
CA ARG A 38 -13.18 -0.27 -20.07
C ARG A 38 -12.22 -0.36 -21.23
N ASP A 39 -12.08 0.80 -21.87
CA ASP A 39 -11.16 1.05 -22.96
C ASP A 39 -9.72 0.66 -22.60
N ALA A 40 -8.98 0.10 -23.56
CA ALA A 40 -7.61 -0.37 -23.35
C ALA A 40 -6.70 0.73 -22.77
N ARG A 41 -6.89 1.98 -23.20
CA ARG A 41 -6.12 3.11 -22.68
C ARG A 41 -6.47 3.44 -21.23
N SER A 42 -7.73 3.28 -20.84
CA SER A 42 -8.18 3.44 -19.46
C SER A 42 -7.65 2.32 -18.56
N ARG A 43 -7.57 1.10 -19.09
CA ARG A 43 -6.97 -0.05 -18.40
C ARG A 43 -5.49 0.21 -18.09
N ILE A 44 -4.71 0.62 -19.09
CA ILE A 44 -3.29 0.93 -18.94
C ILE A 44 -3.04 2.03 -17.90
N ARG A 45 -3.85 3.10 -17.90
CA ARG A 45 -3.75 4.17 -16.88
C ARG A 45 -4.05 3.66 -15.47
N MET A 46 -5.05 2.78 -15.33
CA MET A 46 -5.38 2.16 -14.04
C MET A 46 -4.28 1.23 -13.56
N GLU A 47 -3.70 0.42 -14.44
CA GLU A 47 -2.57 -0.46 -14.12
C GLU A 47 -1.33 0.35 -13.70
N GLN A 48 -1.03 1.45 -14.39
CA GLN A 48 0.02 2.39 -13.97
C GLN A 48 -0.27 3.00 -12.59
N LYS A 49 -1.54 3.34 -12.30
CA LYS A 49 -1.94 3.86 -10.99
C LYS A 49 -1.76 2.80 -9.89
N VAL A 50 -2.15 1.55 -10.15
CA VAL A 50 -1.93 0.42 -9.24
C VAL A 50 -0.43 0.23 -8.95
N ASN A 51 0.42 0.27 -9.97
CA ASN A 51 1.88 0.15 -9.77
C ASN A 51 2.45 1.27 -8.90
N ARG A 52 1.98 2.52 -9.08
CA ARG A 52 2.38 3.65 -8.22
C ARG A 52 1.92 3.47 -6.77
N LEU A 53 0.68 3.00 -6.58
CA LEU A 53 0.13 2.73 -5.25
C LEU A 53 0.89 1.58 -4.56
N THR A 54 1.25 0.53 -5.30
CA THR A 54 2.09 -0.56 -4.76
C THR A 54 3.48 -0.05 -4.36
N ALA A 55 4.11 0.81 -5.17
CA ALA A 55 5.38 1.43 -4.80
C ALA A 55 5.25 2.31 -3.54
N ALA A 56 4.16 3.08 -3.41
CA ALA A 56 3.86 3.86 -2.21
C ALA A 56 3.64 2.97 -0.98
N GLN A 57 2.89 1.87 -1.14
CA GLN A 57 2.66 0.89 -0.09
C GLN A 57 3.98 0.28 0.41
N VAL A 58 4.86 -0.16 -0.50
CA VAL A 58 6.16 -0.73 -0.14
C VAL A 58 7.05 0.29 0.56
N ARG A 59 7.02 1.57 0.15
CA ARG A 59 7.74 2.65 0.83
C ARG A 59 7.21 2.87 2.24
N LEU A 60 5.89 2.95 2.42
CA LEU A 60 5.25 3.07 3.72
C LEU A 60 5.56 1.85 4.60
N GLU A 61 5.46 0.62 4.08
CA GLU A 61 5.80 -0.61 4.81
C GLU A 61 7.26 -0.66 5.24
N SER A 62 8.17 -0.10 4.41
CA SER A 62 9.59 0.02 4.72
C SER A 62 9.85 1.07 5.80
N GLN A 63 9.21 2.24 5.73
CA GLN A 63 9.31 3.30 6.74
C GLN A 63 8.74 2.86 8.09
N LEU A 64 7.67 2.07 8.06
CA LEU A 64 7.04 1.49 9.23
C LEU A 64 7.79 0.29 9.80
N GLY A 65 8.82 -0.23 9.12
CA GLY A 65 9.52 -1.46 9.55
C GLY A 65 8.62 -2.70 9.56
N ILE A 66 7.47 -2.65 8.88
CA ILE A 66 6.50 -3.74 8.74
C ILE A 66 6.89 -4.65 7.56
N GLY A 67 7.78 -4.17 6.66
CA GLY A 67 8.27 -4.85 5.45
C GLY A 67 9.20 -6.05 5.64
N ARG A 68 9.06 -6.82 6.73
CA ARG A 68 9.66 -8.15 6.86
C ARG A 68 8.59 -9.15 7.31
N LYS A 69 7.82 -9.65 6.36
CA LYS A 69 7.35 -11.04 6.37
C LYS A 69 7.18 -11.48 4.92
N HIS A 70 7.95 -12.52 4.62
CA HIS A 70 8.01 -13.36 3.42
C HIS A 70 6.69 -13.48 2.65
#